data_AF-A0A4U0NGX2-F1
#
_entry.id   AF-A0A4U0NGX2-F1
#
_cell.length_a   1.000
_cell.length_b   1.000
_cell.length_c   1.000
_cell.angle_alpha   90.00
_cell.angle_beta   90.00
_cell.angle_gamma   90.00
#
_symmetry.space_group_name_H-M   'P 1'
#
loop_
_entity.id
_entity.type
_entity.pdbx_description
1 polymer ?
#
loop_
_entity_poly.entity_id
_entity_poly.type
_entity_poly.pdbx_seq_one_letter_code
_entity_poly.pdbx_strand_id
1 'polypeptide(L)'
;MKKHIYLALVLLICSIGGIALSSSCQKMERPEMNIIPDPADDGTIRVLTIGNSFSEDAVENYLYDLAKAEDIPIVIGNLYIGGAPLEIHQKNVMENNGAYSFRKIDRAGNKTTVASTSIATALASERWTHISFQQESSNSGMYDSWVEPLPIVYDYVAARATKNNPDVKFLLHQTWAYAQNSTHTGFANYGNNQMAMYEAIIDAVNRAKELVAIDLVVPAGTAIQNGRTSVVEDNFTRDGYHLNLSIGRYTAACTWFEALIGKSAIGNSFKPTGMSDFEAEIAQNAAHTAITKPLEVTPMTDFQGGNSGPLESAVLLDFGNNLASENWNHINSFLAGTRINLKDSLGSYVGIALEITERFNGVNADGPSSSEAFDNMPSNVSKYSYFGNSKGPFNGITVLKSVFDISGLDPNLTYNLCFFGSRGGVSDNRETKYTSKGTNEVSVSLNTSNNVSNKVCANGITPNAEGTITVTVTSGENNTNGSGFYYLSAARLTSN
;
A
#
# COMPACT_ATOMS: atom_id res chain seq x y z
N MET A 1 11.62 -102.87 -10.79
CA MET A 1 12.18 -103.70 -9.69
C MET A 1 13.69 -103.43 -9.59
N LYS A 2 14.20 -103.17 -8.37
CA LYS A 2 15.60 -102.89 -7.94
C LYS A 2 16.11 -101.45 -8.25
N LYS A 3 16.16 -100.49 -7.30
CA LYS A 3 17.12 -100.22 -6.17
C LYS A 3 18.58 -100.15 -6.65
N HIS A 4 19.46 -99.19 -6.33
CA HIS A 4 19.52 -97.90 -5.61
C HIS A 4 20.91 -97.27 -5.97
N ILE A 5 21.13 -96.00 -5.59
CA ILE A 5 22.40 -95.37 -5.12
C ILE A 5 22.89 -94.14 -5.91
N TYR A 6 22.64 -92.97 -5.28
CA TYR A 6 23.46 -91.78 -5.00
C TYR A 6 24.14 -90.90 -6.08
N LEU A 7 23.95 -89.58 -5.81
CA LEU A 7 24.84 -88.41 -6.00
C LEU A 7 25.01 -87.82 -7.41
N ALA A 8 24.43 -86.63 -7.64
CA ALA A 8 25.17 -85.38 -7.94
C ALA A 8 24.26 -84.25 -8.52
N LEU A 9 24.35 -83.08 -7.88
CA LEU A 9 24.40 -81.73 -8.46
C LEU A 9 23.18 -81.16 -9.22
N VAL A 10 22.41 -80.28 -8.55
CA VAL A 10 21.87 -79.05 -9.17
C VAL A 10 22.02 -77.91 -8.16
N LEU A 11 22.79 -76.89 -8.56
CA LEU A 11 23.03 -75.66 -7.84
C LEU A 11 22.28 -74.55 -8.59
N LEU A 12 21.23 -74.00 -8.00
CA LEU A 12 20.68 -72.70 -8.41
C LEU A 12 20.04 -72.03 -7.18
N ILE A 13 20.74 -71.06 -6.59
CA ILE A 13 20.20 -70.17 -5.55
C ILE A 13 19.95 -68.82 -6.23
N CYS A 14 18.68 -68.50 -6.45
CA CYS A 14 18.23 -67.11 -6.61
C CYS A 14 17.65 -66.66 -5.27
N SER A 15 18.40 -65.80 -4.57
CA SER A 15 17.97 -65.12 -3.36
C SER A 15 17.01 -63.97 -3.70
N ILE A 16 15.74 -64.10 -3.31
CA ILE A 16 14.78 -63.00 -3.26
C ILE A 16 15.02 -62.24 -1.96
N GLY A 17 15.62 -61.05 -2.05
CA GLY A 17 15.69 -60.09 -0.95
C GLY A 17 14.45 -59.20 -0.97
N GLY A 18 13.58 -59.36 0.03
CA GLY A 18 12.51 -58.41 0.29
C GLY A 18 13.10 -57.08 0.77
N ILE A 19 12.83 -56.00 0.03
CA ILE A 19 13.16 -54.65 0.45
C ILE A 19 12.04 -54.18 1.38
N ALA A 20 12.30 -54.18 2.68
CA ALA A 20 11.52 -53.42 3.64
C ALA A 20 11.85 -51.93 3.46
N LEU A 21 10.87 -51.14 3.03
CA LEU A 21 10.93 -49.68 3.07
C LEU A 21 10.81 -49.24 4.54
N SER A 22 11.95 -49.06 5.21
CA SER A 22 11.99 -48.34 6.48
C SER A 22 11.85 -46.85 6.19
N SER A 23 10.74 -46.24 6.60
CA SER A 23 10.62 -44.80 6.75
C SER A 23 11.67 -44.34 7.77
N SER A 24 12.78 -43.80 7.27
CA SER A 24 13.79 -43.16 8.11
C SER A 24 13.17 -41.93 8.75
N CYS A 25 12.73 -42.05 10.00
CA CYS A 25 12.45 -40.90 10.85
C CYS A 25 13.80 -40.20 11.08
N GLN A 26 14.15 -39.24 10.22
CA GLN A 26 15.31 -38.37 10.47
C GLN A 26 15.08 -37.71 11.83
N LYS A 27 15.94 -38.03 12.78
CA LYS A 27 15.92 -37.47 14.13
C LYS A 27 16.26 -35.99 13.96
N MET A 28 15.24 -35.13 14.04
CA MET A 28 15.40 -33.68 13.98
C MET A 28 16.47 -33.27 15.00
N GLU A 29 17.59 -32.72 14.54
CA GLU A 29 18.69 -32.35 15.42
C GLU A 29 18.25 -31.13 16.24
N ARG A 30 18.19 -31.28 17.57
CA ARG A 30 17.72 -30.24 18.49
C ARG A 30 18.91 -29.73 19.31
N PRO A 31 19.68 -28.74 18.81
CA PRO A 31 20.73 -28.14 19.63
C PRO A 31 20.12 -27.54 20.89
N GLU A 32 20.79 -27.74 22.02
CA GLU A 32 20.37 -27.14 23.28
C GLU A 32 20.48 -25.61 23.19
N MET A 33 19.43 -24.91 23.63
CA MET A 33 19.47 -23.46 23.76
C MET A 33 20.21 -23.09 25.04
N ASN A 34 21.23 -22.23 24.94
CA ASN A 34 21.74 -21.51 26.09
C ASN A 34 20.67 -20.49 26.50
N ILE A 35 19.86 -20.85 27.49
CA ILE A 35 18.77 -20.01 28.01
C ILE A 35 19.40 -18.80 28.69
N ILE A 36 19.09 -17.59 28.19
CA ILE A 36 19.42 -16.35 28.87
C ILE A 36 18.61 -16.33 30.19
N PRO A 37 19.23 -16.05 31.35
CA PRO A 37 18.51 -15.97 32.62
C PRO A 37 17.34 -14.99 32.52
N ASP A 38 16.19 -15.41 33.04
CA ASP A 38 14.92 -14.68 33.03
C ASP A 38 15.12 -13.23 33.53
N PRO A 39 15.01 -12.19 32.68
CA PRO A 39 14.77 -10.88 33.24
C PRO A 39 13.41 -10.95 33.95
N ALA A 40 13.28 -10.35 35.13
CA ALA A 40 11.98 -10.19 35.77
C ALA A 40 10.99 -9.65 34.74
N ASP A 41 9.73 -10.13 34.77
CA ASP A 41 8.67 -9.60 33.92
C ASP A 41 8.65 -8.06 34.06
N ASP A 42 9.17 -7.41 33.02
CA ASP A 42 9.39 -5.97 32.97
C ASP A 42 8.26 -5.26 32.21
N GLY A 43 7.17 -6.00 31.94
CA GLY A 43 6.01 -5.52 31.17
C GLY A 43 6.31 -5.28 29.69
N THR A 44 7.49 -5.69 29.18
CA THR A 44 7.87 -5.47 27.78
C THR A 44 7.18 -6.49 26.87
N ILE A 45 6.47 -6.00 25.85
CA ILE A 45 6.00 -6.85 24.76
C ILE A 45 7.20 -7.21 23.88
N ARG A 46 7.48 -8.49 23.75
CA ARG A 46 8.56 -9.02 22.90
C ARG A 46 7.92 -9.83 21.78
N VAL A 47 7.93 -9.32 20.57
CA VAL A 47 7.31 -9.96 19.39
C VAL A 47 8.37 -10.46 18.40
N LEU A 48 8.30 -11.73 18.02
CA LEU A 48 9.10 -12.32 16.95
C LEU A 48 8.21 -12.66 15.76
N THR A 49 8.62 -12.24 14.57
CA THR A 49 7.99 -12.63 13.31
C THR A 49 8.89 -13.60 12.56
N ILE A 50 8.31 -14.69 12.05
CA ILE A 50 8.97 -15.64 11.16
C ILE A 50 8.36 -15.45 9.79
N GLY A 51 9.09 -14.80 8.89
CA GLY A 51 8.51 -14.39 7.62
C GLY A 51 9.51 -13.85 6.61
N ASN A 52 9.13 -12.75 5.97
CA ASN A 52 9.73 -12.24 4.75
C ASN A 52 9.50 -10.72 4.61
N SER A 53 9.41 -10.19 3.39
CA SER A 53 9.16 -8.77 3.14
C SER A 53 7.80 -8.28 3.63
N PHE A 54 6.81 -9.15 3.81
CA PHE A 54 5.50 -8.77 4.34
C PHE A 54 5.52 -8.60 5.87
N SER A 55 6.31 -9.39 6.60
CA SER A 55 6.54 -9.11 8.04
C SER A 55 7.37 -7.84 8.20
N GLU A 56 8.35 -7.60 7.34
CA GLU A 56 9.11 -6.34 7.32
C GLU A 56 8.19 -5.13 7.14
N ASP A 57 7.28 -5.17 6.16
CA ASP A 57 6.32 -4.08 5.91
C ASP A 57 5.42 -3.81 7.12
N ALA A 58 5.10 -4.83 7.93
CA ALA A 58 4.16 -4.71 9.03
C ALA A 58 4.80 -4.32 10.39
N VAL A 59 5.98 -4.85 10.72
CA VAL A 59 6.54 -4.72 12.08
C VAL A 59 7.86 -3.96 12.17
N GLU A 60 8.63 -3.85 11.07
CA GLU A 60 9.94 -3.15 11.12
C GLU A 60 9.80 -1.62 11.03
N ASN A 61 8.59 -1.13 10.77
CA ASN A 61 8.29 0.29 10.57
C ASN A 61 7.07 0.63 11.44
N TYR A 62 7.12 1.76 12.14
CA TYR A 62 6.00 2.38 12.88
C TYR A 62 5.46 1.64 14.11
N LEU A 63 5.51 0.31 14.18
CA LEU A 63 5.00 -0.44 15.34
C LEU A 63 5.69 -0.05 16.66
N TYR A 64 7.02 0.13 16.63
CA TYR A 64 7.77 0.63 17.79
C TYR A 64 7.30 2.02 18.22
N ASP A 65 7.10 2.93 17.26
CA ASP A 65 6.74 4.31 17.53
C ASP A 65 5.29 4.45 18.05
N LEU A 66 4.36 3.65 17.51
CA LEU A 66 2.98 3.53 18.01
C LEU A 66 2.95 3.08 19.48
N ALA A 67 3.75 2.07 19.83
CA ALA A 67 3.87 1.60 21.21
C ALA A 67 4.53 2.64 22.12
N LYS A 68 5.60 3.30 21.63
CA LYS A 68 6.31 4.36 22.34
C LYS A 68 5.42 5.56 22.64
N ALA A 69 4.53 5.95 21.72
CA ALA A 69 3.57 7.03 21.92
C ALA A 69 2.58 6.79 23.07
N GLU A 70 2.44 5.52 23.47
CA GLU A 70 1.57 5.05 24.56
C GLU A 70 2.36 4.63 25.81
N ASP A 71 3.66 4.94 25.86
CA ASP A 71 4.60 4.53 26.89
C ASP A 71 4.68 3.00 27.11
N ILE A 72 4.45 2.21 26.04
CA ILE A 72 4.47 0.75 26.08
C ILE A 72 5.84 0.24 25.58
N PRO A 73 6.63 -0.40 26.46
CA PRO A 73 7.92 -0.96 26.05
C PRO A 73 7.70 -2.17 25.11
N ILE A 74 8.33 -2.12 23.94
CA ILE A 74 8.28 -3.19 22.95
C ILE A 74 9.68 -3.54 22.42
N VAL A 75 9.91 -4.82 22.15
CA VAL A 75 11.05 -5.34 21.38
C VAL A 75 10.51 -6.12 20.20
N ILE A 76 11.01 -5.83 19.00
CA ILE A 76 10.51 -6.41 17.75
C ILE A 76 11.65 -7.18 17.09
N GLY A 77 11.43 -8.46 16.81
CA GLY A 77 12.30 -9.31 16.00
C GLY A 77 11.62 -9.70 14.70
N ASN A 78 12.35 -9.64 13.58
CA ASN A 78 11.95 -10.21 12.31
C ASN A 78 13.03 -11.18 11.80
N LEU A 79 12.66 -12.45 11.67
CA LEU A 79 13.43 -13.45 10.95
C LEU A 79 13.07 -13.36 9.48
N TYR A 80 13.90 -12.64 8.74
CA TYR A 80 13.65 -12.30 7.33
C TYR A 80 14.37 -13.24 6.36
N ILE A 81 13.62 -13.82 5.43
CA ILE A 81 14.11 -14.35 4.15
C ILE A 81 13.19 -13.82 3.04
N GLY A 82 13.73 -13.15 2.03
CA GLY A 82 12.93 -12.55 0.94
C GLY A 82 12.11 -13.61 0.21
N GLY A 83 10.79 -13.40 0.10
CA GLY A 83 9.87 -14.30 -0.59
C GLY A 83 9.77 -15.71 -0.01
N ALA A 84 10.17 -15.94 1.26
CA ALA A 84 10.13 -17.28 1.83
C ALA A 84 8.69 -17.76 2.08
N PRO A 85 8.27 -18.91 1.48
CA PRO A 85 7.07 -19.63 1.89
C PRO A 85 7.33 -20.48 3.14
N LEU A 86 6.25 -20.96 3.77
CA LEU A 86 6.30 -21.82 4.95
C LEU A 86 7.17 -23.08 4.74
N GLU A 87 7.22 -23.65 3.53
CA GLU A 87 8.08 -24.78 3.19
C GLU A 87 9.58 -24.48 3.41
N ILE A 88 10.03 -23.25 3.13
CA ILE A 88 11.41 -22.85 3.40
C ILE A 88 11.66 -22.76 4.90
N HIS A 89 10.69 -22.27 5.67
CA HIS A 89 10.78 -22.27 7.14
C HIS A 89 10.82 -23.70 7.69
N GLN A 90 10.01 -24.62 7.15
CA GLN A 90 10.01 -26.05 7.47
C GLN A 90 11.40 -26.65 7.25
N LYS A 91 11.98 -26.45 6.06
CA LYS A 91 13.35 -26.91 5.76
C LYS A 91 14.35 -26.39 6.79
N ASN A 92 14.29 -25.09 7.09
CA ASN A 92 15.24 -24.46 8.00
C ASN A 92 15.10 -24.95 9.45
N VAL A 93 13.91 -25.32 9.91
CA VAL A 93 13.76 -25.94 11.24
C VAL A 93 14.24 -27.38 11.27
N MET A 94 14.05 -28.15 10.19
CA MET A 94 14.51 -29.54 10.10
C MET A 94 16.03 -29.65 10.08
N GLU A 95 16.70 -28.71 9.42
CA GLU A 95 18.16 -28.68 9.23
C GLU A 95 18.88 -27.73 10.21
N ASN A 96 18.13 -26.99 11.04
CA ASN A 96 18.64 -25.90 11.90
C ASN A 96 19.51 -24.87 11.12
N ASN A 97 19.09 -24.54 9.90
CA ASN A 97 19.85 -23.64 9.04
C ASN A 97 19.87 -22.21 9.60
N GLY A 98 21.08 -21.64 9.69
CA GLY A 98 21.30 -20.21 9.89
C GLY A 98 21.04 -19.42 8.61
N ALA A 99 19.81 -19.40 8.11
CA ALA A 99 19.47 -18.83 6.80
C ALA A 99 18.91 -17.40 6.86
N TYR A 100 18.63 -16.87 8.05
CA TYR A 100 17.85 -15.64 8.22
C TYR A 100 18.74 -14.41 8.40
N SER A 101 18.26 -13.29 7.85
CA SER A 101 18.64 -11.96 8.33
C SER A 101 17.78 -11.66 9.55
N PHE A 102 18.33 -11.80 10.75
CA PHE A 102 17.62 -11.48 11.98
C PHE A 102 17.73 -10.00 12.26
N ARG A 103 16.60 -9.30 12.15
CA ARG A 103 16.51 -7.84 12.31
C ARG A 103 15.76 -7.56 13.60
N LYS A 104 16.34 -6.76 14.48
CA LYS A 104 15.79 -6.53 15.81
C LYS A 104 15.78 -5.05 16.16
N ILE A 105 14.62 -4.56 16.58
CA ILE A 105 14.44 -3.25 17.19
C ILE A 105 14.42 -3.47 18.71
N ASP A 106 15.42 -2.92 19.40
CA ASP A 106 15.52 -3.02 20.85
C ASP A 106 14.57 -2.07 21.58
N ARG A 107 14.55 -2.12 22.91
CA ARG A 107 13.68 -1.30 23.76
C ARG A 107 13.95 0.21 23.63
N ALA A 108 15.14 0.60 23.16
CA ALA A 108 15.48 1.99 22.91
C ALA A 108 15.15 2.43 21.47
N GLY A 109 14.65 1.50 20.63
CA GLY A 109 14.30 1.75 19.24
C GLY A 109 15.47 1.56 18.27
N ASN A 110 16.61 1.05 18.74
CA ASN A 110 17.75 0.82 17.86
C ASN A 110 17.54 -0.45 17.04
N LYS A 111 17.66 -0.32 15.72
CA LYS A 111 17.58 -1.44 14.79
C LYS A 111 18.96 -2.05 14.55
N THR A 112 19.07 -3.36 14.74
CA THR A 112 20.26 -4.16 14.44
C THR A 112 19.93 -5.29 13.48
N THR A 113 20.94 -5.75 12.73
CA THR A 113 20.79 -6.85 11.77
C THR A 113 21.92 -7.84 11.96
N VAL A 114 21.57 -9.11 12.14
CA VAL A 114 22.50 -10.24 12.30
C VAL A 114 22.23 -11.26 11.20
N ALA A 115 23.19 -11.42 10.28
CA ALA A 115 23.09 -12.41 9.21
C ALA A 115 23.30 -13.83 9.75
N SER A 116 22.95 -14.81 8.91
CA SER A 116 23.17 -16.24 9.18
C SER A 116 22.58 -16.75 10.50
N THR A 117 21.47 -16.17 10.93
CA THR A 117 20.79 -16.54 12.19
C THR A 117 19.83 -17.70 11.92
N SER A 118 19.76 -18.68 12.82
CA SER A 118 18.74 -19.74 12.76
C SER A 118 17.52 -19.39 13.62
N ILE A 119 16.39 -20.04 13.39
CA ILE A 119 15.19 -19.88 14.24
C ILE A 119 15.54 -20.18 15.71
N ALA A 120 16.34 -21.21 15.99
CA ALA A 120 16.74 -21.54 17.37
C ALA A 120 17.55 -20.41 18.03
N THR A 121 18.52 -19.82 17.32
CA THR A 121 19.33 -18.71 17.84
C THR A 121 18.47 -17.49 18.16
N ALA A 122 17.52 -17.13 17.29
CA ALA A 122 16.62 -16.02 17.54
C ALA A 122 15.65 -16.28 18.70
N LEU A 123 15.11 -17.50 18.82
CA LEU A 123 14.25 -17.88 19.95
C LEU A 123 14.96 -17.81 21.30
N ALA A 124 16.27 -18.07 21.34
CA ALA A 124 17.08 -17.95 22.55
C ALA A 124 17.44 -16.50 22.89
N SER A 125 17.31 -15.55 21.95
CA SER A 125 17.80 -14.18 22.13
C SER A 125 16.94 -13.29 23.01
N GLU A 126 15.68 -13.67 23.23
CA GLU A 126 14.70 -12.93 24.03
C GLU A 126 13.70 -13.91 24.66
N ARG A 127 13.09 -13.49 25.77
CA ARG A 127 11.90 -14.16 26.32
C ARG A 127 10.67 -13.70 25.55
N TRP A 128 10.51 -14.19 24.32
CA TRP A 128 9.43 -13.77 23.43
C TRP A 128 8.05 -13.97 24.08
N THR A 129 7.23 -12.92 24.04
CA THR A 129 5.83 -12.91 24.51
C THR A 129 4.87 -13.28 23.39
N HIS A 130 5.23 -12.97 22.14
CA HIS A 130 4.42 -13.16 20.95
C HIS A 130 5.31 -13.71 19.84
N ILE A 131 4.89 -14.77 19.15
CA ILE A 131 5.59 -15.32 18.00
C ILE A 131 4.59 -15.57 16.86
N SER A 132 4.84 -14.98 15.70
CA SER A 132 3.95 -15.08 14.56
C SER A 132 4.52 -15.90 13.40
N PHE A 133 3.59 -16.49 12.65
CA PHE A 133 3.84 -17.20 11.40
C PHE A 133 3.02 -16.60 10.27
N GLN A 134 3.53 -16.72 9.04
CA GLN A 134 2.81 -16.34 7.83
C GLN A 134 3.25 -17.21 6.64
N GLN A 135 2.42 -17.21 5.61
CA GLN A 135 2.77 -17.76 4.30
C GLN A 135 3.35 -16.66 3.38
N GLU A 136 4.03 -17.07 2.32
CA GLU A 136 4.39 -16.19 1.19
C GLU A 136 3.12 -15.71 0.45
N SER A 137 3.18 -14.51 -0.09
CA SER A 137 2.03 -13.79 -0.63
C SER A 137 1.30 -14.46 -1.80
N SER A 138 1.99 -15.20 -2.67
CA SER A 138 1.38 -15.94 -3.78
C SER A 138 0.60 -17.16 -3.28
N ASN A 139 1.01 -17.71 -2.13
CA ASN A 139 0.44 -18.89 -1.51
C ASN A 139 -0.48 -18.59 -0.31
N SER A 140 -0.64 -17.32 0.08
CA SER A 140 -1.33 -16.94 1.32
C SER A 140 -2.80 -17.34 1.34
N GLY A 141 -3.48 -17.34 0.20
CA GLY A 141 -4.84 -17.85 0.04
C GLY A 141 -4.94 -19.33 -0.39
N MET A 142 -3.81 -20.05 -0.47
CA MET A 142 -3.77 -21.45 -0.88
C MET A 142 -3.67 -22.36 0.34
N TYR A 143 -4.82 -22.72 0.94
CA TYR A 143 -4.87 -23.50 2.19
C TYR A 143 -3.96 -24.74 2.21
N ASP A 144 -3.92 -25.53 1.12
CA ASP A 144 -3.10 -26.75 1.07
C ASP A 144 -1.60 -26.48 1.28
N SER A 145 -1.12 -25.28 0.94
CA SER A 145 0.27 -24.85 1.19
C SER A 145 0.59 -24.61 2.68
N TRP A 146 -0.42 -24.58 3.55
CA TRP A 146 -0.26 -24.44 5.00
C TRP A 146 -0.23 -25.79 5.71
N VAL A 147 -0.94 -26.79 5.17
CA VAL A 147 -1.29 -28.05 5.86
C VAL A 147 -0.07 -28.81 6.40
N GLU A 148 0.96 -28.99 5.58
CA GLU A 148 2.18 -29.69 6.00
C GLU A 148 3.17 -28.79 6.75
N PRO A 149 3.57 -27.62 6.20
CA PRO A 149 4.69 -26.90 6.79
C PRO A 149 4.34 -26.18 8.10
N LEU A 150 3.10 -25.69 8.27
CA LEU A 150 2.74 -24.91 9.47
C LEU A 150 2.88 -25.73 10.76
N PRO A 151 2.29 -26.95 10.90
CA PRO A 151 2.50 -27.77 12.09
C PRO A 151 3.96 -28.05 12.42
N ILE A 152 4.78 -28.34 11.41
CA ILE A 152 6.20 -28.68 11.62
C ILE A 152 6.98 -27.48 12.15
N VAL A 153 6.77 -26.30 11.55
CA VAL A 153 7.42 -25.06 11.99
C VAL A 153 6.92 -24.67 13.38
N TYR A 154 5.60 -24.74 13.61
CA TYR A 154 4.97 -24.47 14.89
C TYR A 154 5.53 -25.36 15.99
N ASP A 155 5.52 -26.68 15.84
CA ASP A 155 5.98 -27.61 16.88
C ASP A 155 7.44 -27.37 17.26
N TYR A 156 8.29 -27.07 16.28
CA TYR A 156 9.69 -26.73 16.51
C TYR A 156 9.85 -25.47 17.37
N VAL A 157 9.05 -24.45 17.05
CA VAL A 157 9.08 -23.13 17.70
C VAL A 157 8.43 -23.19 19.08
N ALA A 158 7.23 -23.74 19.17
CA ALA A 158 6.44 -23.82 20.39
C ALA A 158 7.15 -24.60 21.49
N ALA A 159 7.75 -25.76 21.16
CA ALA A 159 8.50 -26.56 22.12
C ALA A 159 9.70 -25.82 22.74
N ARG A 160 10.26 -24.83 22.04
CA ARG A 160 11.40 -24.02 22.51
C ARG A 160 10.94 -22.75 23.21
N ALA A 161 9.99 -22.04 22.62
CA ALA A 161 9.46 -20.81 23.15
C ALA A 161 8.79 -21.02 24.50
N THR A 162 7.97 -22.07 24.65
CA THR A 162 7.27 -22.38 25.91
C THR A 162 8.22 -22.78 27.05
N LYS A 163 9.40 -23.33 26.73
CA LYS A 163 10.45 -23.60 27.73
C LYS A 163 11.01 -22.31 28.32
N ASN A 164 11.10 -21.25 27.51
CA ASN A 164 11.61 -19.94 27.93
C ASN A 164 10.50 -19.06 28.52
N ASN A 165 9.30 -19.13 27.95
CA ASN A 165 8.11 -18.40 28.37
C ASN A 165 6.85 -19.27 28.22
N PRO A 166 6.36 -19.90 29.32
CA PRO A 166 5.17 -20.74 29.27
C PRO A 166 3.90 -20.01 28.79
N ASP A 167 3.85 -18.68 28.93
CA ASP A 167 2.70 -17.84 28.57
C ASP A 167 2.83 -17.21 27.18
N VAL A 168 3.82 -17.62 26.37
CA VAL A 168 4.01 -17.12 25.01
C VAL A 168 2.75 -17.31 24.16
N LYS A 169 2.42 -16.30 23.37
CA LYS A 169 1.30 -16.27 22.44
C LYS A 169 1.74 -16.55 21.03
N PHE A 170 1.04 -17.45 20.34
CA PHE A 170 1.30 -17.78 18.94
C PHE A 170 0.28 -17.13 18.03
N LEU A 171 0.75 -16.51 16.95
CA LEU A 171 -0.08 -15.71 16.06
C LEU A 171 0.02 -16.17 14.62
N LEU A 172 -1.06 -15.98 13.85
CA LEU A 172 -0.98 -15.94 12.39
C LEU A 172 -1.08 -14.49 11.92
N HIS A 173 -0.16 -14.08 11.06
CA HIS A 173 -0.25 -12.81 10.36
C HIS A 173 -1.04 -13.01 9.06
N GLN A 174 -2.30 -12.56 9.07
CA GLN A 174 -3.15 -12.53 7.88
C GLN A 174 -2.68 -11.37 6.99
N THR A 175 -1.97 -11.70 5.92
CA THR A 175 -1.44 -10.72 4.96
C THR A 175 -2.53 -10.21 4.00
N TRP A 176 -2.19 -9.26 3.12
CA TRP A 176 -3.12 -8.56 2.23
C TRP A 176 -3.13 -9.12 0.81
N ALA A 177 -4.25 -8.89 0.12
CA ALA A 177 -4.35 -9.10 -1.32
C ALA A 177 -3.56 -8.05 -2.10
N TYR A 178 -3.10 -8.42 -3.29
CA TYR A 178 -2.43 -7.52 -4.22
C TYR A 178 -3.33 -6.39 -4.74
N ALA A 179 -2.72 -5.34 -5.30
CA ALA A 179 -3.46 -4.32 -6.03
C ALA A 179 -4.19 -4.92 -7.25
N GLN A 180 -5.32 -4.35 -7.62
CA GLN A 180 -6.14 -4.72 -8.77
C GLN A 180 -5.35 -4.70 -10.08
N ASN A 181 -4.39 -3.79 -10.21
CA ASN A 181 -3.51 -3.66 -11.38
C ASN A 181 -2.16 -4.41 -11.23
N SER A 182 -2.01 -5.25 -10.19
CA SER A 182 -0.76 -5.96 -9.96
C SER A 182 -0.41 -6.88 -11.12
N THR A 183 0.86 -6.82 -11.54
CA THR A 183 1.43 -7.71 -12.56
C THR A 183 2.21 -8.87 -11.94
N HIS A 184 2.12 -9.06 -10.62
CA HIS A 184 2.82 -10.15 -9.94
C HIS A 184 2.30 -11.49 -10.44
N THR A 185 3.18 -12.40 -10.84
CA THR A 185 2.78 -13.68 -11.46
C THR A 185 1.96 -14.56 -10.52
N GLY A 186 2.19 -14.45 -9.20
CA GLY A 186 1.41 -15.10 -8.16
C GLY A 186 -0.05 -14.64 -8.11
N PHE A 187 -0.43 -13.52 -8.74
CA PHE A 187 -1.82 -13.06 -8.75
C PHE A 187 -2.73 -13.94 -9.62
N ALA A 188 -2.15 -14.66 -10.60
CA ALA A 188 -2.87 -15.57 -11.47
C ALA A 188 -3.53 -16.73 -10.70
N ASN A 189 -2.97 -17.09 -9.54
CA ASN A 189 -3.55 -18.04 -8.58
C ASN A 189 -4.97 -17.67 -8.15
N TYR A 190 -5.31 -16.38 -8.21
CA TYR A 190 -6.59 -15.82 -7.77
C TYR A 190 -7.36 -15.19 -8.94
N GLY A 191 -7.05 -15.60 -10.18
CA GLY A 191 -7.68 -15.06 -11.38
C GLY A 191 -7.38 -13.57 -11.62
N ASN A 192 -6.25 -13.06 -11.10
CA ASN A 192 -5.89 -11.63 -11.12
C ASN A 192 -7.01 -10.74 -10.56
N ASN A 193 -7.67 -11.20 -9.49
CA ASN A 193 -8.77 -10.50 -8.86
C ASN A 193 -8.46 -10.26 -7.38
N GLN A 194 -8.47 -8.98 -6.98
CA GLN A 194 -8.10 -8.57 -5.62
C GLN A 194 -9.04 -9.15 -4.56
N MET A 195 -10.35 -9.11 -4.79
CA MET A 195 -11.33 -9.62 -3.83
C MET A 195 -11.27 -11.15 -3.73
N ALA A 196 -11.09 -11.85 -4.85
CA ALA A 196 -10.90 -13.30 -4.83
C ALA A 196 -9.64 -13.70 -4.04
N MET A 197 -8.54 -12.93 -4.18
CA MET A 197 -7.33 -13.14 -3.39
C MET A 197 -7.57 -12.84 -1.90
N TYR A 198 -8.22 -11.74 -1.58
CA TYR A 198 -8.56 -11.37 -0.20
C TYR A 198 -9.39 -12.46 0.48
N GLU A 199 -10.50 -12.88 -0.14
CA GLU A 199 -11.39 -13.91 0.37
C GLU A 199 -10.67 -15.25 0.56
N ALA A 200 -9.81 -15.63 -0.40
CA ALA A 200 -8.99 -16.84 -0.29
C ALA A 200 -8.00 -16.78 0.89
N ILE A 201 -7.38 -15.62 1.14
CA ILE A 201 -6.50 -15.41 2.30
C ILE A 201 -7.28 -15.56 3.61
N ILE A 202 -8.47 -14.94 3.70
CA ILE A 202 -9.34 -15.06 4.88
C ILE A 202 -9.71 -16.52 5.14
N ASP A 203 -10.13 -17.26 4.12
CA ASP A 203 -10.46 -18.70 4.26
C ASP A 203 -9.24 -19.51 4.71
N ALA A 204 -8.12 -19.37 4.00
CA ALA A 204 -6.91 -20.15 4.25
C ALA A 204 -6.37 -19.93 5.66
N VAL A 205 -6.27 -18.68 6.12
CA VAL A 205 -5.79 -18.35 7.47
C VAL A 205 -6.75 -18.84 8.55
N ASN A 206 -8.07 -18.71 8.34
CA ASN A 206 -9.06 -19.20 9.29
C ASN A 206 -9.07 -20.72 9.43
N ARG A 207 -8.76 -21.45 8.36
CA ARG A 207 -8.61 -22.91 8.42
C ARG A 207 -7.25 -23.31 8.97
N ALA A 208 -6.19 -22.55 8.65
CA ALA A 208 -4.84 -22.84 9.10
C ALA A 208 -4.67 -22.66 10.62
N LYS A 209 -5.40 -21.72 11.24
CA LYS A 209 -5.36 -21.54 12.70
C LYS A 209 -5.88 -22.75 13.49
N GLU A 210 -6.61 -23.67 12.86
CA GLU A 210 -7.09 -24.91 13.47
C GLU A 210 -6.08 -26.07 13.35
N LEU A 211 -5.00 -25.88 12.55
CA LEU A 211 -3.94 -26.90 12.39
C LEU A 211 -2.98 -26.94 13.59
N VAL A 212 -2.88 -25.83 14.34
CA VAL A 212 -1.94 -25.64 15.46
C VAL A 212 -2.58 -24.73 16.51
N ALA A 213 -2.09 -24.72 17.75
CA ALA A 213 -2.67 -23.85 18.77
C ALA A 213 -2.22 -22.39 18.60
N ILE A 214 -3.09 -21.60 17.94
CA ILE A 214 -2.96 -20.16 17.69
C ILE A 214 -3.83 -19.39 18.67
N ASP A 215 -3.26 -18.38 19.33
CA ASP A 215 -3.97 -17.49 20.26
C ASP A 215 -4.68 -16.35 19.52
N LEU A 216 -4.08 -15.83 18.45
CA LEU A 216 -4.58 -14.65 17.74
C LEU A 216 -4.24 -14.66 16.24
N VAL A 217 -5.14 -14.09 15.43
CA VAL A 217 -4.84 -13.71 14.04
C VAL A 217 -4.69 -12.19 13.98
N VAL A 218 -3.60 -11.69 13.40
CA VAL A 218 -3.43 -10.26 13.13
C VAL A 218 -4.01 -9.94 11.75
N PRO A 219 -5.16 -9.25 11.64
CA PRO A 219 -5.95 -9.13 10.40
C PRO A 219 -5.46 -7.99 9.49
N ALA A 220 -4.14 -7.92 9.23
CA ALA A 220 -3.56 -6.84 8.42
C ALA A 220 -4.14 -6.81 6.99
N GLY A 221 -4.46 -7.98 6.43
CA GLY A 221 -5.14 -8.09 5.14
C GLY A 221 -6.48 -7.38 5.09
N THR A 222 -7.30 -7.60 6.11
CA THR A 222 -8.59 -6.92 6.26
C THR A 222 -8.42 -5.43 6.51
N ALA A 223 -7.43 -5.00 7.29
CA ALA A 223 -7.15 -3.57 7.50
C ALA A 223 -6.81 -2.85 6.19
N ILE A 224 -5.97 -3.46 5.35
CA ILE A 224 -5.66 -2.92 4.02
C ILE A 224 -6.91 -2.91 3.13
N GLN A 225 -7.73 -3.97 3.17
CA GLN A 225 -8.95 -4.02 2.36
C GLN A 225 -10.00 -3.01 2.81
N ASN A 226 -10.12 -2.73 4.12
CA ASN A 226 -10.94 -1.65 4.66
C ASN A 226 -10.41 -0.30 4.15
N GLY A 227 -9.11 -0.04 4.31
CA GLY A 227 -8.46 1.18 3.85
C GLY A 227 -8.71 1.47 2.36
N ARG A 228 -8.69 0.44 1.51
CA ARG A 228 -8.98 0.53 0.06
C ARG A 228 -10.39 1.04 -0.28
N THR A 229 -11.32 1.03 0.67
CA THR A 229 -12.67 1.57 0.48
C THR A 229 -12.78 3.07 0.79
N SER A 230 -11.70 3.70 1.27
CA SER A 230 -11.59 5.15 1.50
C SER A 230 -11.17 5.89 0.21
N VAL A 231 -10.97 7.20 0.31
CA VAL A 231 -10.45 8.07 -0.77
C VAL A 231 -9.04 7.67 -1.24
N VAL A 232 -8.31 6.88 -0.46
CA VAL A 232 -6.99 6.34 -0.85
C VAL A 232 -7.12 5.32 -1.97
N GLU A 233 -8.28 4.65 -2.08
CA GLU A 233 -8.56 3.59 -3.05
C GLU A 233 -7.45 2.52 -3.05
N ASP A 234 -7.06 1.98 -4.20
CA ASP A 234 -6.11 0.87 -4.30
C ASP A 234 -4.62 1.27 -4.15
N ASN A 235 -4.33 2.42 -3.54
CA ASN A 235 -2.97 2.98 -3.42
C ASN A 235 -2.23 2.56 -2.13
N PHE A 236 -2.61 1.42 -1.53
CA PHE A 236 -1.95 0.86 -0.34
C PHE A 236 -0.69 0.05 -0.65
N THR A 237 -0.33 -0.14 -1.93
CA THR A 237 0.87 -0.86 -2.35
C THR A 237 1.83 0.02 -3.15
N ARG A 238 3.14 -0.27 -3.10
CA ARG A 238 4.18 0.49 -3.82
C ARG A 238 4.56 -0.12 -5.17
N ASP A 239 4.35 -1.42 -5.34
CA ASP A 239 4.76 -2.21 -6.50
C ASP A 239 3.69 -3.24 -6.90
N GLY A 240 2.45 -3.02 -6.46
CA GLY A 240 1.31 -3.89 -6.71
C GLY A 240 1.12 -5.00 -5.67
N TYR A 241 2.06 -5.20 -4.74
CA TYR A 241 1.93 -6.25 -3.72
C TYR A 241 2.57 -5.93 -2.37
N HIS A 242 3.73 -5.27 -2.32
CA HIS A 242 4.27 -4.76 -1.07
C HIS A 242 3.62 -3.45 -0.68
N LEU A 243 3.55 -3.15 0.62
CA LEU A 243 2.84 -1.98 1.11
C LEU A 243 3.52 -0.68 0.68
N ASN A 244 2.69 0.33 0.44
CA ASN A 244 3.11 1.72 0.36
C ASN A 244 3.92 2.05 1.62
N LEU A 245 5.08 2.71 1.44
CA LEU A 245 6.04 2.95 2.53
C LEU A 245 5.48 3.84 3.65
N SER A 246 4.44 4.62 3.37
CA SER A 246 3.72 5.47 4.32
C SER A 246 2.43 4.79 4.79
N ILE A 247 1.28 5.11 4.20
CA ILE A 247 -0.05 4.68 4.70
C ILE A 247 -0.25 3.16 4.73
N GLY A 248 0.33 2.43 3.77
CA GLY A 248 0.25 0.97 3.72
C GLY A 248 0.88 0.36 4.97
N ARG A 249 2.19 0.59 5.16
CA ARG A 249 2.93 0.10 6.32
C ARG A 249 2.35 0.59 7.64
N TYR A 250 1.91 1.85 7.72
CA TYR A 250 1.30 2.40 8.94
C TYR A 250 -0.03 1.70 9.29
N THR A 251 -0.88 1.42 8.31
CA THR A 251 -2.14 0.66 8.53
C THR A 251 -1.86 -0.74 9.08
N ALA A 252 -0.87 -1.45 8.52
CA ALA A 252 -0.46 -2.75 9.04
C ALA A 252 0.10 -2.62 10.47
N ALA A 253 0.97 -1.63 10.73
CA ALA A 253 1.53 -1.39 12.06
C ALA A 253 0.46 -1.04 13.11
N CYS A 254 -0.55 -0.23 12.78
CA CYS A 254 -1.71 0.04 13.63
C CYS A 254 -2.46 -1.26 13.98
N THR A 255 -2.64 -2.15 13.00
CA THR A 255 -3.32 -3.43 13.20
C THR A 255 -2.52 -4.33 14.14
N TRP A 256 -1.20 -4.39 13.96
CA TRP A 256 -0.29 -5.10 14.85
C TRP A 256 -0.26 -4.51 16.25
N PHE A 257 -0.27 -3.19 16.37
CA PHE A 257 -0.35 -2.49 17.65
C PHE A 257 -1.60 -2.93 18.42
N GLU A 258 -2.80 -2.82 17.82
CA GLU A 258 -4.04 -3.22 18.49
C GLU A 258 -4.05 -4.71 18.86
N ALA A 259 -3.60 -5.56 17.94
CA ALA A 259 -3.58 -7.01 18.15
C ALA A 259 -2.67 -7.42 19.32
N LEU A 260 -1.49 -6.80 19.46
CA LEU A 260 -0.54 -7.13 20.52
C LEU A 260 -0.89 -6.49 21.87
N ILE A 261 -1.45 -5.28 21.85
CA ILE A 261 -1.57 -4.42 23.03
C ILE A 261 -3.01 -4.38 23.57
N GLY A 262 -4.01 -4.64 22.73
CA GLY A 262 -5.42 -4.55 23.10
C GLY A 262 -5.91 -3.10 23.32
N LYS A 263 -5.10 -2.09 22.95
CA LYS A 263 -5.51 -0.68 22.87
C LYS A 263 -5.90 -0.34 21.45
N SER A 264 -6.90 0.52 21.29
CA SER A 264 -7.25 1.11 19.99
C SER A 264 -6.10 1.97 19.45
N ALA A 265 -5.83 1.87 18.15
CA ALA A 265 -4.89 2.73 17.42
C ALA A 265 -5.54 4.09 17.10
N ILE A 266 -6.88 4.18 17.07
CA ILE A 266 -7.59 5.45 16.89
C ILE A 266 -7.19 6.43 18.00
N GLY A 267 -6.69 7.58 17.59
CA GLY A 267 -6.24 8.65 18.48
C GLY A 267 -4.81 8.49 18.99
N ASN A 268 -4.07 7.47 18.52
CA ASN A 268 -2.64 7.38 18.81
C ASN A 268 -1.92 8.62 18.26
N SER A 269 -1.11 9.27 19.11
CA SER A 269 -0.46 10.55 18.78
C SER A 269 0.68 10.43 17.77
N PHE A 270 1.20 9.22 17.54
CA PHE A 270 2.23 8.99 16.54
C PHE A 270 1.63 8.81 15.14
N LYS A 271 2.14 9.59 14.19
CA LYS A 271 2.00 9.36 12.75
C LYS A 271 3.36 9.46 12.04
N PRO A 272 3.56 8.76 10.92
CA PRO A 272 4.78 8.88 10.12
C PRO A 272 5.05 10.31 9.66
N THR A 273 6.32 10.70 9.60
CA THR A 273 6.72 12.00 9.03
C THR A 273 6.20 12.13 7.59
N GLY A 274 5.51 13.24 7.31
CA GLY A 274 4.94 13.53 5.99
C GLY A 274 3.54 12.93 5.75
N MET A 275 2.97 12.20 6.72
CA MET A 275 1.57 11.77 6.67
C MET A 275 0.65 12.84 7.28
N SER A 276 -0.47 13.13 6.61
CA SER A 276 -1.52 14.00 7.18
C SER A 276 -2.24 13.35 8.36
N ASP A 277 -2.91 14.16 9.18
CA ASP A 277 -3.82 13.62 10.20
C ASP A 277 -4.96 12.83 9.58
N PHE A 278 -5.47 13.26 8.42
CA PHE A 278 -6.54 12.56 7.71
C PHE A 278 -6.12 11.16 7.23
N GLU A 279 -4.93 11.01 6.65
CA GLU A 279 -4.41 9.68 6.27
C GLU A 279 -4.13 8.80 7.49
N ALA A 280 -3.65 9.39 8.59
CA ALA A 280 -3.45 8.67 9.84
C ALA A 280 -4.79 8.18 10.40
N GLU A 281 -5.84 9.01 10.41
CA GLU A 281 -7.18 8.62 10.82
C GLU A 281 -7.75 7.49 9.96
N ILE A 282 -7.56 7.53 8.63
CA ILE A 282 -7.95 6.44 7.73
C ILE A 282 -7.27 5.14 8.16
N ALA A 283 -5.94 5.16 8.32
CA ALA A 283 -5.16 3.97 8.67
C ALA A 283 -5.55 3.40 10.04
N GLN A 284 -5.72 4.28 11.05
CA GLN A 284 -6.12 3.89 12.40
C GLN A 284 -7.53 3.29 12.43
N ASN A 285 -8.51 3.91 11.76
CA ASN A 285 -9.87 3.39 11.70
C ASN A 285 -9.96 2.09 10.87
N ALA A 286 -9.19 1.97 9.79
CA ALA A 286 -9.13 0.76 8.98
C ALA A 286 -8.56 -0.42 9.78
N ALA A 287 -7.50 -0.18 10.56
CA ALA A 287 -6.94 -1.15 11.50
C ALA A 287 -7.96 -1.55 12.59
N HIS A 288 -8.57 -0.57 13.26
CA HIS A 288 -9.53 -0.81 14.34
C HIS A 288 -10.75 -1.63 13.88
N THR A 289 -11.31 -1.27 12.72
CA THR A 289 -12.43 -2.02 12.13
C THR A 289 -12.01 -3.42 11.72
N ALA A 290 -10.77 -3.64 11.28
CA ALA A 290 -10.27 -4.99 11.00
C ALA A 290 -10.07 -5.82 12.28
N ILE A 291 -9.69 -5.22 13.40
CA ILE A 291 -9.60 -5.93 14.69
C ILE A 291 -10.98 -6.37 15.18
N THR A 292 -11.98 -5.49 15.05
CA THR A 292 -13.35 -5.78 15.49
C THR A 292 -14.13 -6.68 14.53
N LYS A 293 -13.78 -6.66 13.23
CA LYS A 293 -14.41 -7.45 12.15
C LYS A 293 -13.36 -8.07 11.22
N PRO A 294 -12.57 -9.05 11.70
CA PRO A 294 -11.36 -9.54 11.00
C PRO A 294 -11.60 -10.38 9.75
N LEU A 295 -12.86 -10.69 9.43
CA LEU A 295 -13.24 -11.62 8.37
C LEU A 295 -14.07 -10.97 7.25
N GLU A 296 -14.35 -9.67 7.35
CA GLU A 296 -15.15 -8.96 6.36
C GLU A 296 -14.63 -7.55 6.13
N VAL A 297 -14.81 -7.04 4.91
CA VAL A 297 -14.51 -5.65 4.59
C VAL A 297 -15.53 -4.75 5.27
N THR A 298 -15.06 -3.79 6.05
CA THR A 298 -15.85 -2.70 6.60
C THR A 298 -15.64 -1.44 5.76
N PRO A 299 -16.67 -0.93 5.05
CA PRO A 299 -16.53 0.28 4.26
C PRO A 299 -16.17 1.50 5.11
N MET A 300 -15.16 2.25 4.67
CA MET A 300 -14.67 3.48 5.30
C MET A 300 -15.50 4.68 4.85
N THR A 301 -16.83 4.63 5.05
CA THR A 301 -17.81 5.59 4.51
C THR A 301 -17.46 7.05 4.83
N ASP A 302 -17.00 7.30 6.05
CA ASP A 302 -16.68 8.64 6.53
C ASP A 302 -15.38 9.20 5.90
N PHE A 303 -14.63 8.35 5.20
CA PHE A 303 -13.34 8.68 4.57
C PHE A 303 -13.37 8.55 3.05
N GLN A 304 -14.55 8.50 2.42
CA GLN A 304 -14.71 8.41 0.96
C GLN A 304 -14.59 9.76 0.22
N GLY A 305 -14.29 10.85 0.96
CA GLY A 305 -14.32 12.22 0.45
C GLY A 305 -15.68 12.88 0.65
N GLY A 306 -15.82 14.14 0.26
CA GLY A 306 -17.10 14.87 0.40
C GLY A 306 -17.15 15.92 1.52
N ASN A 307 -16.21 15.87 2.46
CA ASN A 307 -16.11 16.78 3.60
C ASN A 307 -14.68 17.31 3.78
N SER A 308 -14.05 17.85 2.73
CA SER A 308 -12.73 18.47 2.91
C SER A 308 -12.87 19.69 3.82
N GLY A 309 -12.18 19.77 4.95
CA GLY A 309 -12.09 21.02 5.71
C GLY A 309 -11.25 22.08 4.98
N PRO A 310 -10.81 23.14 5.69
CA PRO A 310 -9.83 24.07 5.16
C PRO A 310 -8.55 23.35 4.72
N LEU A 311 -8.02 23.73 3.56
CA LEU A 311 -6.74 23.24 3.05
C LEU A 311 -5.59 23.89 3.81
N GLU A 312 -4.84 23.08 4.56
CA GLU A 312 -3.60 23.52 5.22
C GLU A 312 -2.47 23.81 4.21
N SER A 313 -2.48 23.08 3.09
CA SER A 313 -1.52 23.21 1.99
C SER A 313 -2.24 23.21 0.64
N ALA A 314 -1.62 23.85 -0.36
CA ALA A 314 -2.25 24.01 -1.66
C ALA A 314 -2.35 22.67 -2.41
N VAL A 315 -3.43 22.47 -3.17
CA VAL A 315 -3.54 21.36 -4.12
C VAL A 315 -2.99 21.85 -5.47
N LEU A 316 -1.97 21.17 -5.98
CA LEU A 316 -1.30 21.51 -7.24
C LEU A 316 -1.73 20.50 -8.33
N LEU A 317 -2.16 20.99 -9.48
CA LEU A 317 -2.74 20.21 -10.57
C LEU A 317 -1.88 20.31 -11.84
N ASP A 318 -1.50 19.16 -12.38
CA ASP A 318 -0.58 19.01 -13.51
C ASP A 318 -1.30 18.38 -14.71
N PHE A 319 -1.33 19.11 -15.82
CA PHE A 319 -2.05 18.74 -17.03
C PHE A 319 -1.10 18.55 -18.22
N GLY A 320 -1.22 17.40 -18.88
CA GLY A 320 -0.62 17.16 -20.20
C GLY A 320 0.74 16.49 -20.20
N ASN A 321 1.39 16.26 -19.07
CA ASN A 321 2.61 15.48 -19.06
C ASN A 321 2.34 13.96 -18.99
N ASN A 322 3.35 13.15 -19.28
CA ASN A 322 3.25 11.68 -19.27
C ASN A 322 3.72 11.03 -17.96
N LEU A 323 4.46 11.77 -17.15
CA LEU A 323 5.08 11.27 -15.92
C LEU A 323 4.63 12.14 -14.76
N ALA A 324 4.24 11.50 -13.66
CA ALA A 324 3.86 12.20 -12.45
C ALA A 324 4.99 13.11 -11.96
N SER A 325 4.63 14.35 -11.61
CA SER A 325 5.55 15.31 -11.00
C SER A 325 5.43 15.24 -9.48
N GLU A 326 6.56 15.23 -8.77
CA GLU A 326 6.57 15.22 -7.31
C GLU A 326 5.78 16.43 -6.76
N ASN A 327 4.92 16.19 -5.77
CA ASN A 327 4.03 17.19 -5.16
C ASN A 327 2.97 17.82 -6.08
N TRP A 328 2.74 17.26 -7.27
CA TRP A 328 1.65 17.65 -8.16
C TRP A 328 0.74 16.47 -8.47
N ASN A 329 -0.56 16.72 -8.47
CA ASN A 329 -1.55 15.75 -8.88
C ASN A 329 -1.52 15.64 -10.40
N HIS A 330 -1.08 14.49 -10.90
CA HIS A 330 -1.00 14.21 -12.33
C HIS A 330 -2.35 13.78 -12.88
N ILE A 331 -2.96 14.62 -13.71
CA ILE A 331 -4.16 14.26 -14.46
C ILE A 331 -3.67 13.53 -15.72
N ASN A 332 -3.68 12.20 -15.70
CA ASN A 332 -3.00 11.35 -16.69
C ASN A 332 -3.74 11.16 -18.03
N SER A 333 -4.95 11.69 -18.18
CA SER A 333 -5.73 11.62 -19.41
C SER A 333 -6.57 12.88 -19.61
N PHE A 334 -6.73 13.31 -20.87
CA PHE A 334 -7.55 14.47 -21.25
C PHE A 334 -8.99 14.11 -21.63
N LEU A 335 -9.37 12.83 -21.50
CA LEU A 335 -10.68 12.32 -21.89
C LEU A 335 -11.71 12.48 -20.78
N ALA A 336 -12.98 12.64 -21.17
CA ALA A 336 -14.10 12.65 -20.22
C ALA A 336 -14.18 11.32 -19.44
N GLY A 337 -14.52 11.39 -18.16
CA GLY A 337 -14.51 10.29 -17.21
C GLY A 337 -13.17 10.03 -16.54
N THR A 338 -12.11 10.81 -16.86
CA THR A 338 -10.83 10.73 -16.13
C THR A 338 -11.03 11.35 -14.74
N ARG A 339 -10.88 10.54 -13.68
CA ARG A 339 -11.03 10.97 -12.29
C ARG A 339 -9.78 10.64 -11.47
N ILE A 340 -9.40 11.55 -10.58
CA ILE A 340 -8.34 11.33 -9.58
C ILE A 340 -8.77 11.89 -8.22
N ASN A 341 -8.35 11.23 -7.14
CA ASN A 341 -8.42 11.81 -5.80
C ASN A 341 -7.18 12.67 -5.55
N LEU A 342 -7.39 13.84 -4.99
CA LEU A 342 -6.38 14.89 -4.89
C LEU A 342 -5.63 14.82 -3.57
N LYS A 343 -4.35 15.16 -3.68
CA LYS A 343 -3.42 15.37 -2.58
C LYS A 343 -3.04 16.85 -2.50
N ASP A 344 -2.71 17.32 -1.31
CA ASP A 344 -2.04 18.61 -1.15
C ASP A 344 -0.59 18.56 -1.63
N SER A 345 0.09 19.71 -1.57
CA SER A 345 1.49 19.87 -1.96
C SER A 345 2.47 19.18 -1.00
N LEU A 346 1.99 18.58 0.10
CA LEU A 346 2.78 17.75 1.01
C LEU A 346 2.58 16.24 0.72
N GLY A 347 1.73 15.89 -0.24
CA GLY A 347 1.48 14.52 -0.68
C GLY A 347 0.36 13.80 0.07
N SER A 348 -0.42 14.53 0.88
CA SER A 348 -1.50 13.99 1.71
C SER A 348 -2.84 14.09 1.03
N TYR A 349 -3.66 13.03 1.05
CA TYR A 349 -5.04 13.09 0.54
C TYR A 349 -5.88 14.12 1.32
N VAL A 350 -6.69 14.89 0.60
CA VAL A 350 -7.50 15.99 1.19
C VAL A 350 -9.01 15.79 1.08
N GLY A 351 -9.46 14.59 0.67
CA GLY A 351 -10.89 14.30 0.51
C GLY A 351 -11.57 15.00 -0.68
N ILE A 352 -10.78 15.61 -1.57
CA ILE A 352 -11.21 16.28 -2.81
C ILE A 352 -10.88 15.37 -4.00
N ALA A 353 -11.73 15.38 -5.02
CA ALA A 353 -11.47 14.72 -6.30
C ALA A 353 -11.57 15.70 -7.47
N LEU A 354 -10.86 15.39 -8.56
CA LEU A 354 -11.03 16.04 -9.86
C LEU A 354 -11.55 15.03 -10.87
N GLU A 355 -12.55 15.43 -11.67
CA GLU A 355 -13.04 14.65 -12.80
C GLU A 355 -13.12 15.52 -14.08
N ILE A 356 -12.56 15.05 -15.18
CA ILE A 356 -12.80 15.65 -16.50
C ILE A 356 -14.18 15.22 -16.98
N THR A 357 -15.12 16.15 -17.11
CA THR A 357 -16.50 15.87 -17.56
C THR A 357 -16.70 16.18 -19.04
N GLU A 358 -15.92 17.12 -19.60
CA GLU A 358 -15.85 17.34 -21.05
C GLU A 358 -14.39 17.39 -21.50
N ARG A 359 -14.05 16.53 -22.47
CA ARG A 359 -12.67 16.28 -22.91
C ARG A 359 -11.95 17.52 -23.44
N PHE A 360 -10.62 17.49 -23.41
CA PHE A 360 -9.77 18.32 -24.28
C PHE A 360 -9.48 17.61 -25.62
N ASN A 361 -8.86 18.31 -26.58
CA ASN A 361 -8.49 17.70 -27.87
C ASN A 361 -7.28 16.76 -27.70
N GLY A 362 -6.22 17.23 -27.04
CA GLY A 362 -5.03 16.44 -26.79
C GLY A 362 -3.97 17.18 -25.95
N VAL A 363 -2.73 16.71 -26.07
CA VAL A 363 -1.56 17.22 -25.34
C VAL A 363 -0.67 18.06 -26.27
N ASN A 364 -0.25 19.22 -25.78
CA ASN A 364 0.80 20.05 -26.36
C ASN A 364 2.07 19.92 -25.51
N ALA A 365 3.24 19.85 -26.17
CA ALA A 365 4.53 19.65 -25.51
C ALA A 365 5.53 20.81 -25.70
N ASP A 366 5.13 21.90 -26.37
CA ASP A 366 5.98 23.08 -26.48
C ASP A 366 5.41 24.25 -25.69
N GLY A 367 5.58 24.17 -24.37
CA GLY A 367 5.63 25.27 -23.41
C GLY A 367 7.08 25.56 -22.95
N PRO A 368 7.29 26.47 -22.00
CA PRO A 368 8.62 26.81 -21.50
C PRO A 368 9.25 25.67 -20.70
N SER A 369 10.57 25.59 -20.68
CA SER A 369 11.32 24.62 -19.87
C SER A 369 11.45 25.02 -18.39
N SER A 370 11.03 26.23 -18.03
CA SER A 370 11.01 26.76 -16.66
C SER A 370 9.91 27.80 -16.54
N SER A 371 9.28 27.88 -15.36
CA SER A 371 8.26 28.88 -15.07
C SER A 371 8.26 29.23 -13.60
N GLU A 372 8.04 30.50 -13.30
CA GLU A 372 7.82 31.02 -11.94
C GLU A 372 6.33 31.27 -11.66
N ALA A 373 5.43 30.73 -12.51
CA ALA A 373 3.99 30.89 -12.32
C ALA A 373 3.54 30.29 -10.98
N PHE A 374 4.11 29.15 -10.58
CA PHE A 374 3.94 28.56 -9.26
C PHE A 374 5.30 28.24 -8.65
N ASP A 375 5.40 28.29 -7.32
CA ASP A 375 6.66 28.06 -6.61
C ASP A 375 7.16 26.63 -6.87
N ASN A 376 8.44 26.50 -7.21
CA ASN A 376 9.09 25.22 -7.54
C ASN A 376 8.40 24.41 -8.64
N MET A 377 7.75 25.08 -9.59
CA MET A 377 7.04 24.43 -10.70
C MET A 377 7.99 23.61 -11.59
N PRO A 378 7.83 22.28 -11.67
CA PRO A 378 8.71 21.42 -12.46
C PRO A 378 8.64 21.70 -13.97
N SER A 379 9.74 21.44 -14.68
CA SER A 379 9.83 21.72 -16.12
C SER A 379 8.85 20.90 -16.97
N ASN A 380 8.49 19.69 -16.53
CA ASN A 380 7.46 18.88 -17.18
C ASN A 380 6.04 19.42 -16.93
N VAL A 381 5.78 20.10 -15.82
CA VAL A 381 4.49 20.77 -15.56
C VAL A 381 4.36 22.03 -16.43
N SER A 382 5.43 22.81 -16.57
CA SER A 382 5.40 24.06 -17.34
C SER A 382 5.42 23.86 -18.85
N LYS A 383 6.08 22.79 -19.31
CA LYS A 383 6.26 22.49 -20.72
C LYS A 383 5.03 21.89 -21.39
N TYR A 384 4.23 21.11 -20.67
CA TYR A 384 3.10 20.40 -21.25
C TYR A 384 1.78 21.12 -20.96
N SER A 385 0.80 20.91 -21.82
CA SER A 385 -0.57 21.42 -21.63
C SER A 385 -1.60 20.52 -22.29
N TYR A 386 -2.77 20.43 -21.67
CA TYR A 386 -3.98 20.09 -22.42
C TYR A 386 -4.43 21.27 -23.27
N PHE A 387 -4.93 20.97 -24.46
CA PHE A 387 -5.44 21.99 -25.38
C PHE A 387 -6.77 21.59 -26.00
N GLY A 388 -7.59 22.58 -26.32
CA GLY A 388 -8.76 22.43 -27.18
C GLY A 388 -8.78 23.49 -28.28
N ASN A 389 -9.79 23.43 -29.16
CA ASN A 389 -9.88 24.22 -30.40
C ASN A 389 -11.35 24.54 -30.70
N SER A 390 -11.76 25.75 -30.35
CA SER A 390 -13.18 26.13 -30.28
C SER A 390 -13.76 26.75 -31.55
N LYS A 391 -12.94 27.25 -32.49
CA LYS A 391 -13.41 27.99 -33.68
C LYS A 391 -13.32 27.18 -34.97
N GLY A 392 -12.50 26.14 -35.01
CA GLY A 392 -12.34 25.31 -36.21
C GLY A 392 -11.76 23.94 -35.89
N PRO A 393 -11.94 22.96 -36.80
CA PRO A 393 -11.50 21.59 -36.57
C PRO A 393 -9.98 21.48 -36.54
N PHE A 394 -9.47 20.59 -35.69
CA PHE A 394 -8.09 20.18 -35.62
C PHE A 394 -8.04 18.67 -35.40
N ASN A 395 -7.27 17.95 -36.22
CA ASN A 395 -7.27 16.48 -36.27
C ASN A 395 -8.69 15.87 -36.36
N GLY A 396 -9.58 16.51 -37.13
CA GLY A 396 -10.94 16.03 -37.36
C GLY A 396 -11.94 16.30 -36.22
N ILE A 397 -11.54 16.97 -35.15
CA ILE A 397 -12.39 17.24 -33.98
C ILE A 397 -12.45 18.74 -33.72
N THR A 398 -13.62 19.25 -33.31
CA THR A 398 -13.79 20.60 -32.76
C THR A 398 -14.17 20.46 -31.28
N VAL A 399 -13.41 21.08 -30.39
CA VAL A 399 -13.65 21.05 -28.94
C VAL A 399 -14.03 22.45 -28.50
N LEU A 400 -15.34 22.72 -28.48
CA LEU A 400 -15.91 24.05 -28.20
C LEU A 400 -15.51 24.56 -26.81
N LYS A 401 -15.49 23.65 -25.83
CA LYS A 401 -15.06 23.87 -24.46
C LYS A 401 -14.54 22.56 -23.88
N SER A 402 -13.75 22.67 -22.83
CA SER A 402 -13.39 21.57 -21.94
C SER A 402 -13.90 21.87 -20.54
N VAL A 403 -14.25 20.84 -19.78
CA VAL A 403 -14.81 20.98 -18.43
C VAL A 403 -14.21 19.95 -17.51
N PHE A 404 -13.85 20.39 -16.30
CA PHE A 404 -13.55 19.50 -15.20
C PHE A 404 -14.21 20.00 -13.91
N ASP A 405 -14.64 19.06 -13.08
CA ASP A 405 -15.23 19.32 -11.78
C ASP A 405 -14.22 19.03 -10.69
N ILE A 406 -14.21 19.87 -9.66
CA ILE A 406 -13.51 19.65 -8.40
C ILE A 406 -14.58 19.43 -7.34
N SER A 407 -14.69 18.22 -6.82
CA SER A 407 -15.74 17.80 -5.88
C SER A 407 -15.19 17.42 -4.51
N GLY A 408 -16.04 17.45 -3.49
CA GLY A 408 -15.67 17.11 -2.11
C GLY A 408 -15.19 18.28 -1.28
N LEU A 409 -15.41 19.50 -1.78
CA LEU A 409 -15.11 20.78 -1.14
C LEU A 409 -16.13 21.09 -0.04
N ASP A 410 -15.73 21.78 1.03
CA ASP A 410 -16.67 22.30 2.04
C ASP A 410 -17.53 23.41 1.41
N PRO A 411 -18.85 23.27 1.35
CA PRO A 411 -19.73 24.30 0.80
C PRO A 411 -19.76 25.59 1.65
N ASN A 412 -19.23 25.57 2.88
CA ASN A 412 -19.16 26.73 3.77
C ASN A 412 -17.85 27.53 3.63
N LEU A 413 -16.88 27.03 2.85
CA LEU A 413 -15.62 27.71 2.59
C LEU A 413 -15.63 28.40 1.22
N THR A 414 -14.63 29.24 0.99
CA THR A 414 -14.35 29.79 -0.34
C THR A 414 -12.99 29.33 -0.83
N TYR A 415 -12.84 29.21 -2.13
CA TYR A 415 -11.64 28.69 -2.76
C TYR A 415 -11.10 29.65 -3.83
N ASN A 416 -9.78 29.65 -3.99
CA ASN A 416 -9.10 30.36 -5.06
C ASN A 416 -8.53 29.33 -6.05
N LEU A 417 -8.80 29.55 -7.33
CA LEU A 417 -8.29 28.74 -8.44
C LEU A 417 -7.40 29.61 -9.32
N CYS A 418 -6.10 29.35 -9.27
CA CYS A 418 -5.12 30.01 -10.15
C CYS A 418 -4.75 29.09 -11.30
N PHE A 419 -4.68 29.63 -12.51
CA PHE A 419 -4.43 28.90 -13.75
C PHE A 419 -3.17 29.40 -14.46
N PHE A 420 -2.39 28.46 -14.97
CA PHE A 420 -1.28 28.69 -15.88
C PHE A 420 -1.48 27.86 -17.15
N GLY A 421 -1.25 28.46 -18.31
CA GLY A 421 -1.27 27.80 -19.59
C GLY A 421 -0.21 28.40 -20.51
N SER A 422 0.41 27.55 -21.33
CA SER A 422 1.42 27.99 -22.29
C SER A 422 1.38 27.23 -23.61
N ARG A 423 1.71 27.99 -24.66
CA ARG A 423 2.07 27.52 -26.00
C ARG A 423 3.21 28.38 -26.53
N GLY A 424 4.43 27.85 -26.57
CA GLY A 424 5.61 28.50 -27.11
C GLY A 424 5.68 28.47 -28.64
N GLY A 425 6.43 29.42 -29.22
CA GLY A 425 6.78 29.45 -30.64
C GLY A 425 5.68 29.95 -31.56
N VAL A 426 4.75 30.78 -31.06
CA VAL A 426 3.57 31.23 -31.81
C VAL A 426 3.47 32.76 -31.84
N SER A 427 2.86 33.34 -32.88
CA SER A 427 2.74 34.81 -33.05
C SER A 427 1.32 35.35 -32.88
N ASP A 428 0.32 34.48 -32.95
CA ASP A 428 -1.08 34.80 -32.75
C ASP A 428 -1.46 34.86 -31.26
N ASN A 429 -2.55 35.55 -30.90
CA ASN A 429 -3.05 35.58 -29.53
C ASN A 429 -3.93 34.35 -29.28
N ARG A 430 -3.50 33.48 -28.36
CA ARG A 430 -4.24 32.27 -27.96
C ARG A 430 -4.87 32.43 -26.59
N GLU A 431 -5.46 33.59 -26.34
CA GLU A 431 -6.16 33.87 -25.09
C GLU A 431 -7.09 32.71 -24.71
N THR A 432 -6.89 32.21 -23.50
CA THR A 432 -7.66 31.14 -22.89
C THR A 432 -8.46 31.73 -21.76
N LYS A 433 -9.76 31.44 -21.72
CA LYS A 433 -10.68 31.84 -20.66
C LYS A 433 -10.96 30.65 -19.76
N TYR A 434 -10.82 30.87 -18.46
CA TYR A 434 -11.15 29.92 -17.40
C TYR A 434 -12.33 30.47 -16.63
N THR A 435 -13.39 29.68 -16.49
CA THR A 435 -14.59 30.05 -15.71
C THR A 435 -14.79 29.05 -14.61
N SER A 436 -14.65 29.50 -13.36
CA SER A 436 -14.90 28.69 -12.17
C SER A 436 -16.28 29.01 -11.63
N LYS A 437 -17.10 27.98 -11.43
CA LYS A 437 -18.50 28.09 -11.03
C LYS A 437 -18.85 27.15 -9.89
N GLY A 438 -19.35 27.70 -8.80
CA GLY A 438 -20.09 26.98 -7.76
C GLY A 438 -21.44 27.67 -7.56
N THR A 439 -21.72 28.19 -6.36
CA THR A 439 -22.87 29.09 -6.15
C THR A 439 -22.67 30.47 -6.78
N ASN A 440 -21.42 30.93 -6.86
CA ASN A 440 -21.00 32.09 -7.63
C ASN A 440 -20.12 31.68 -8.83
N GLU A 441 -19.89 32.62 -9.75
CA GLU A 441 -19.15 32.39 -10.98
C GLU A 441 -18.10 33.50 -11.18
N VAL A 442 -16.86 33.12 -11.51
CA VAL A 442 -15.77 34.05 -11.86
C VAL A 442 -15.06 33.55 -13.10
N SER A 443 -14.92 34.44 -14.10
CA SER A 443 -14.11 34.19 -15.29
C SER A 443 -12.84 35.02 -15.29
N VAL A 444 -11.74 34.40 -15.69
CA VAL A 444 -10.43 35.05 -15.90
C VAL A 444 -9.81 34.60 -17.22
N SER A 445 -9.05 35.48 -17.87
CA SER A 445 -8.46 35.21 -19.19
C SER A 445 -6.94 35.41 -19.19
N LEU A 446 -6.22 34.51 -19.85
CA LEU A 446 -4.77 34.52 -19.96
C LEU A 446 -4.36 34.36 -21.43
N ASN A 447 -3.52 35.26 -21.94
CA ASN A 447 -2.83 35.00 -23.21
C ASN A 447 -1.77 33.92 -23.00
N THR A 448 -2.02 32.71 -23.51
CA THR A 448 -1.11 31.57 -23.35
C THR A 448 0.00 31.55 -24.40
N SER A 449 -0.04 32.44 -25.40
CA SER A 449 1.00 32.52 -26.44
C SER A 449 2.33 32.99 -25.87
N ASN A 450 3.36 32.16 -25.99
CA ASN A 450 4.69 32.36 -25.42
C ASN A 450 4.68 32.72 -23.92
N ASN A 451 3.65 32.30 -23.18
CA ASN A 451 3.54 32.63 -21.77
C ASN A 451 4.57 31.83 -20.96
N VAL A 452 5.46 32.52 -20.26
CA VAL A 452 6.52 31.88 -19.46
C VAL A 452 6.25 31.92 -17.96
N SER A 453 5.44 32.86 -17.47
CA SER A 453 5.29 33.11 -16.03
C SER A 453 3.92 33.64 -15.59
N ASN A 454 3.11 34.19 -16.49
CA ASN A 454 1.85 34.81 -16.06
C ASN A 454 0.82 33.74 -15.69
N LYS A 455 0.13 33.96 -14.57
CA LYS A 455 -1.04 33.21 -14.13
C LYS A 455 -2.21 34.14 -13.91
N VAL A 456 -3.42 33.60 -13.88
CA VAL A 456 -4.65 34.32 -13.52
C VAL A 456 -5.43 33.55 -12.48
N CYS A 457 -6.15 34.22 -11.57
CA CYS A 457 -6.84 33.56 -10.46
C CYS A 457 -8.31 33.96 -10.36
N ALA A 458 -9.19 32.96 -10.35
CA ALA A 458 -10.58 33.08 -9.96
C ALA A 458 -10.67 32.90 -8.43
N ASN A 459 -10.84 34.01 -7.70
CA ASN A 459 -10.79 34.04 -6.24
C ASN A 459 -12.19 34.02 -5.62
N GLY A 460 -12.31 33.48 -4.40
CA GLY A 460 -13.54 33.54 -3.61
C GLY A 460 -14.69 32.72 -4.19
N ILE A 461 -14.39 31.59 -4.84
CA ILE A 461 -15.41 30.68 -5.38
C ILE A 461 -15.99 29.86 -4.24
N THR A 462 -17.29 29.97 -4.03
CA THR A 462 -18.03 29.16 -3.07
C THR A 462 -18.56 27.93 -3.82
N PRO A 463 -18.26 26.70 -3.40
CA PRO A 463 -18.78 25.48 -4.04
C PRO A 463 -20.31 25.47 -4.09
N ASN A 464 -20.89 24.65 -4.96
CA ASN A 464 -22.33 24.39 -4.95
C ASN A 464 -22.77 23.59 -3.70
N ALA A 465 -24.07 23.30 -3.57
CA ALA A 465 -24.60 22.58 -2.41
C ALA A 465 -24.03 21.16 -2.26
N GLU A 466 -23.56 20.58 -3.36
CA GLU A 466 -22.91 19.28 -3.44
C GLU A 466 -21.38 19.36 -3.24
N GLY A 467 -20.84 20.50 -2.78
CA GLY A 467 -19.41 20.66 -2.53
C GLY A 467 -18.56 20.61 -3.81
N THR A 468 -19.09 21.12 -4.93
CA THR A 468 -18.45 21.06 -6.24
C THR A 468 -18.21 22.46 -6.83
N ILE A 469 -17.02 22.65 -7.42
CA ILE A 469 -16.69 23.76 -8.33
C ILE A 469 -16.45 23.20 -9.73
N THR A 470 -17.23 23.65 -10.69
CA THR A 470 -17.05 23.33 -12.12
C THR A 470 -16.15 24.36 -12.78
N VAL A 471 -15.09 23.91 -13.46
CA VAL A 471 -14.20 24.75 -14.25
C VAL A 471 -14.41 24.49 -15.73
N THR A 472 -14.79 25.55 -16.47
CA THR A 472 -14.91 25.52 -17.94
C THR A 472 -13.74 26.27 -18.57
N VAL A 473 -13.11 25.67 -19.57
CA VAL A 473 -11.98 26.23 -20.32
C VAL A 473 -12.37 26.43 -21.79
N THR A 474 -12.21 27.64 -22.31
CA THR A 474 -12.52 27.99 -23.71
C THR A 474 -11.45 28.90 -24.31
N SER A 475 -11.58 29.21 -25.62
CA SER A 475 -10.91 30.42 -26.13
C SER A 475 -11.53 31.67 -25.50
N GLY A 476 -10.69 32.66 -25.22
CA GLY A 476 -11.11 33.98 -24.75
C GLY A 476 -11.55 34.89 -25.89
N GLU A 477 -12.18 36.00 -25.51
CA GLU A 477 -12.73 36.99 -26.43
C GLU A 477 -11.67 37.62 -27.34
N ASN A 478 -10.42 37.77 -26.85
CA ASN A 478 -9.31 38.34 -27.61
C ASN A 478 -8.49 37.30 -28.39
N ASN A 479 -8.92 36.03 -28.40
CA ASN A 479 -8.21 34.96 -29.11
C ASN A 479 -8.27 35.18 -30.63
N THR A 480 -7.13 35.37 -31.28
CA THR A 480 -7.02 35.61 -32.73
C THR A 480 -6.62 34.38 -33.54
N ASN A 481 -6.46 33.23 -32.89
CA ASN A 481 -6.14 31.98 -33.57
C ASN A 481 -7.32 31.49 -34.43
N GLY A 482 -7.04 31.09 -35.68
CA GLY A 482 -8.06 30.63 -36.64
C GLY A 482 -8.84 29.39 -36.20
N SER A 483 -8.22 28.48 -35.44
CA SER A 483 -8.89 27.30 -34.87
C SER A 483 -9.44 27.55 -33.45
N GLY A 484 -9.15 28.71 -32.85
CA GLY A 484 -9.57 29.05 -31.49
C GLY A 484 -8.92 28.17 -30.43
N PHE A 485 -7.61 27.93 -30.55
CA PHE A 485 -6.86 27.14 -29.57
C PHE A 485 -6.85 27.77 -28.18
N TYR A 486 -7.00 26.95 -27.15
CA TYR A 486 -6.86 27.31 -25.73
C TYR A 486 -6.08 26.24 -24.98
N TYR A 487 -5.43 26.60 -23.87
CA TYR A 487 -4.43 25.75 -23.20
C TYR A 487 -4.54 25.80 -21.67
N LEU A 488 -4.33 24.66 -21.02
CA LEU A 488 -4.18 24.53 -19.56
C LEU A 488 -2.96 23.64 -19.27
N SER A 489 -1.95 24.19 -18.59
CA SER A 489 -0.75 23.47 -18.18
C SER A 489 -0.83 23.07 -16.70
N ALA A 490 -1.26 24.02 -15.86
CA ALA A 490 -1.25 23.85 -14.41
C ALA A 490 -2.38 24.64 -13.76
N ALA A 491 -2.85 24.16 -12.62
CA ALA A 491 -3.72 24.92 -11.73
C ALA A 491 -3.33 24.74 -10.27
N ARG A 492 -3.70 25.72 -9.43
CA ARG A 492 -3.53 25.67 -7.98
C ARG A 492 -4.85 26.00 -7.29
N LEU A 493 -5.24 25.13 -6.37
CA LEU A 493 -6.40 25.29 -5.50
C LEU A 493 -5.94 25.57 -4.06
N THR A 494 -6.54 26.57 -3.43
CA THR A 494 -6.37 26.90 -2.01
C THR A 494 -7.74 27.27 -1.41
N SER A 495 -7.99 27.00 -0.14
CA SER A 495 -9.15 27.53 0.59
C SER A 495 -8.81 28.86 1.29
N ASN A 496 -9.84 29.66 1.60
CA ASN A 496 -9.74 30.83 2.48
C ASN A 496 -10.56 30.64 3.76
#